data_AF-A0A1E3WFK2-F1
#
_entry.id   AF-A0A1E3WFK2-F1
#
_cell.length_a   1.000
_cell.length_b   1.000
_cell.length_c   1.000
_cell.angle_alpha   90.00
_cell.angle_beta   90.00
_cell.angle_gamma   90.00
#
_symmetry.space_group_name_H-M   'P 1'
#
loop_
_entity.id
_entity.type
_entity.pdbx_description
1 polymer ?
#
loop_
_entity_poly.entity_id
_entity_poly.type
_entity_poly.pdbx_seq_one_letter_code
_entity_poly.pdbx_strand_id
1 'polypeptide(L)'
;MSKMALNFFENYKFTVKFNFDDKDLTGVLCLNQSGIPSLEIHTDNYFLQFQERRVIREPITCYEIGSNKVFTLHQSELQRGAVIICGFVTTGASIPIDVDLIEVHLTGISTWFERLRSSEITETEFRRCTSVEKFSVNFNFKNNDYTIENHRYVSSTAMTSTEHHLKIQDCFIVKKTNGTFTLNEAESIALEIRSLFSLLLGYSLSIKKLYLIPSKKRGDYQSLIFPSVTYEDKPFDYYQKTLCHVDNLFNWNLWESIIQSYFKVKSFRTIWNRLIIPLSRSKSGTWEYAILSVVVTLEMYCEQESKGKGHKLNRDKYNKLKSQLNKTLETFVDENVLSSEDLSVLEGFEIALSNLKNTSHPTLKHKYDFLMSKTSNEIKEVISFSDDDFNILKRLRNSVAHGLNYNTVISGEITKEVQLKDRLLTLLMYFVFHELGFSDTQIAKSLSYTHNPFILNAGGNERARDKLAGTARFITLQEDVDLNDFGAFDYIVVDYELNNRQFTLNKPLSYETKHQWHGSGVSDVRDFVEDKLPKDSNAELEYVNKLYISSGRNEKLYYGVILLTHR
;
A
#
# COMPACT_ATOMS: atom_id res chain seq x y z
N MET A 1 20.82 -31.85 7.61
CA MET A 1 21.56 -30.64 8.07
C MET A 1 20.63 -29.44 7.92
N SER A 2 20.36 -28.71 9.01
CA SER A 2 19.57 -27.48 8.96
C SER A 2 20.40 -26.36 8.33
N LYS A 3 20.16 -26.03 7.06
CA LYS A 3 20.76 -24.84 6.44
C LYS A 3 20.25 -23.59 7.17
N MET A 4 21.16 -22.72 7.60
CA MET A 4 20.79 -21.50 8.32
C MET A 4 19.96 -20.59 7.42
N ALA A 5 18.76 -20.25 7.89
CA ALA A 5 17.90 -19.26 7.28
C ALA A 5 18.27 -17.88 7.82
N LEU A 6 18.84 -17.01 6.98
CA LEU A 6 19.11 -15.62 7.35
C LEU A 6 17.84 -14.77 7.25
N ASN A 7 17.67 -13.83 8.18
CA ASN A 7 16.53 -12.93 8.27
C ASN A 7 17.00 -11.47 8.20
N PHE A 8 16.32 -10.64 7.39
CA PHE A 8 16.64 -9.21 7.21
C PHE A 8 16.39 -8.34 8.47
N PHE A 9 15.71 -8.89 9.48
CA PHE A 9 15.43 -8.22 10.76
C PHE A 9 16.42 -8.56 11.88
N GLU A 10 17.26 -9.57 11.69
CA GLU A 10 18.20 -10.02 12.70
C GLU A 10 19.58 -9.41 12.45
N ASN A 11 20.27 -9.07 13.53
CA ASN A 11 21.67 -8.66 13.46
C ASN A 11 22.54 -9.89 13.70
N TYR A 12 23.42 -10.20 12.76
CA TYR A 12 24.34 -11.32 12.87
C TYR A 12 25.78 -10.83 12.92
N LYS A 13 26.58 -11.45 13.79
CA LYS A 13 28.04 -11.30 13.83
C LYS A 13 28.66 -12.69 13.81
N PHE A 14 29.47 -12.98 12.80
CA PHE A 14 30.14 -14.25 12.64
C PHE A 14 31.65 -14.05 12.60
N THR A 15 32.39 -14.71 13.47
CA THR A 15 33.84 -14.78 13.35
C THR A 15 34.20 -15.78 12.26
N VAL A 16 34.91 -15.34 11.23
CA VAL A 16 35.15 -16.12 10.01
C VAL A 16 36.63 -16.19 9.65
N LYS A 17 37.00 -17.28 8.95
CA LYS A 17 38.25 -17.44 8.20
C LYS A 17 37.97 -17.32 6.71
N PHE A 18 38.84 -16.66 5.97
CA PHE A 18 38.69 -16.48 4.53
C PHE A 18 40.05 -16.25 3.88
N ASN A 19 40.15 -16.55 2.59
CA ASN A 19 41.33 -16.25 1.80
C ASN A 19 41.13 -14.91 1.08
N PHE A 20 42.12 -14.02 1.17
CA PHE A 20 42.12 -12.72 0.50
C PHE A 20 43.55 -12.35 0.12
N ASP A 21 43.79 -12.06 -1.17
CA ASP A 21 45.13 -11.81 -1.73
C ASP A 21 46.14 -12.93 -1.41
N ASP A 22 45.71 -14.18 -1.61
CA ASP A 22 46.50 -15.39 -1.34
C ASP A 22 46.98 -15.52 0.12
N LYS A 23 46.31 -14.82 1.04
CA LYS A 23 46.55 -14.92 2.49
C LYS A 23 45.30 -15.37 3.21
N ASP A 24 45.50 -16.31 4.12
CA ASP A 24 44.44 -16.73 5.05
C ASP A 24 44.34 -15.72 6.18
N LEU A 25 43.17 -15.09 6.28
CA LEU A 25 42.86 -14.05 7.25
C LEU A 25 41.70 -14.46 8.14
N THR A 26 41.55 -13.75 9.25
CA THR A 26 40.37 -13.85 10.11
C THR A 26 39.67 -12.51 10.21
N GLY A 27 38.38 -12.52 10.52
CA GLY A 27 37.61 -11.29 10.66
C GLY A 27 36.22 -11.54 11.23
N VAL A 28 35.42 -10.48 11.29
CA VAL A 28 34.02 -10.52 11.73
C VAL A 28 33.12 -10.09 10.59
N LEU A 29 32.29 -11.03 10.12
CA LEU A 29 31.20 -10.75 9.18
C LEU A 29 29.99 -10.24 9.96
N CYS A 30 29.62 -8.98 9.72
CA CYS A 30 28.47 -8.29 10.27
C CYS A 30 27.35 -8.19 9.23
N LEU A 31 26.20 -8.78 9.53
CA LEU A 31 24.97 -8.61 8.76
C LEU A 31 23.99 -7.82 9.62
N ASN A 32 23.86 -6.52 9.38
CA ASN A 32 23.04 -5.63 10.18
C ASN A 32 21.65 -5.44 9.55
N GLN A 33 20.62 -5.25 10.37
CA GLN A 33 19.27 -4.89 9.93
C GLN A 33 19.32 -3.60 9.08
N SER A 34 18.89 -3.70 7.82
CA SER A 34 18.95 -2.62 6.82
C SER A 34 20.33 -2.02 6.52
N GLY A 35 21.40 -2.61 7.04
CA GLY A 35 22.75 -2.11 6.85
C GLY A 35 23.42 -2.70 5.61
N ILE A 36 24.53 -2.08 5.20
CA ILE A 36 25.42 -2.68 4.22
C ILE A 36 26.18 -3.82 4.93
N PRO A 37 26.12 -5.07 4.44
CA PRO A 37 26.90 -6.17 5.00
C PRO A 37 28.40 -5.85 4.95
N SER A 38 29.10 -6.12 6.04
CA SER A 38 30.54 -5.80 6.17
C SER A 38 31.33 -6.93 6.78
N LEU A 39 32.59 -7.07 6.36
CA LEU A 39 33.59 -7.96 6.93
C LEU A 39 34.76 -7.13 7.44
N GLU A 40 34.89 -7.04 8.75
CA GLU A 40 36.02 -6.39 9.43
C GLU A 40 37.18 -7.37 9.50
N ILE A 41 38.31 -7.03 8.88
CA ILE A 41 39.49 -7.90 8.82
C ILE A 41 40.34 -7.68 10.08
N HIS A 42 40.66 -8.75 10.79
CA HIS A 42 41.67 -8.71 11.85
C HIS A 42 43.06 -8.73 11.23
N THR A 43 43.67 -7.56 11.07
CA THR A 43 45.01 -7.43 10.47
C THR A 43 45.78 -6.22 10.98
N ASP A 44 47.07 -6.42 11.22
CA ASP A 44 48.06 -5.35 11.47
C ASP A 44 48.74 -4.88 10.18
N ASN A 45 48.30 -5.38 9.01
CA ASN A 45 48.87 -5.00 7.73
C ASN A 45 48.47 -3.56 7.36
N TYR A 46 49.42 -2.63 7.50
CA TYR A 46 49.24 -1.22 7.17
C TYR A 46 48.68 -0.97 5.76
N PHE A 47 49.04 -1.78 4.76
CA PHE A 47 48.50 -1.63 3.41
C PHE A 47 46.99 -1.85 3.37
N LEU A 48 46.48 -2.85 4.09
CA LEU A 48 45.04 -3.12 4.17
C LEU A 48 44.30 -2.07 5.03
N GLN A 49 44.97 -1.54 6.07
CA GLN A 49 44.38 -0.53 6.94
C GLN A 49 44.23 0.84 6.26
N PHE A 50 45.20 1.25 5.44
CA PHE A 50 45.26 2.58 4.83
C PHE A 50 44.82 2.62 3.36
N GLN A 51 44.45 1.49 2.75
CA GLN A 51 43.91 1.49 1.40
C GLN A 51 42.54 2.19 1.37
N GLU A 52 42.40 3.23 0.56
CA GLU A 52 41.18 4.04 0.52
C GLU A 52 39.99 3.28 -0.05
N ARG A 53 40.18 2.62 -1.21
CA ARG A 53 39.13 1.91 -1.92
C ARG A 53 39.71 0.85 -2.86
N ARG A 54 39.19 -0.38 -2.84
CA ARG A 54 39.53 -1.42 -3.85
C ARG A 54 38.34 -2.30 -4.19
N VAL A 55 37.93 -2.30 -5.45
CA VAL A 55 36.91 -3.23 -5.96
C VAL A 55 37.51 -4.64 -6.03
N ILE A 56 36.77 -5.61 -5.50
CA ILE A 56 37.16 -7.03 -5.48
C ILE A 56 36.32 -7.74 -6.54
N ARG A 57 36.99 -8.31 -7.56
CA ARG A 57 36.30 -8.91 -8.73
C ARG A 57 35.66 -10.25 -8.41
N GLU A 58 36.39 -11.09 -7.67
CA GLU A 58 35.95 -12.44 -7.34
C GLU A 58 35.19 -12.48 -6.01
N PRO A 59 34.19 -13.37 -5.86
CA PRO A 59 33.51 -13.56 -4.59
C PRO A 59 34.46 -14.07 -3.50
N ILE A 60 34.24 -13.63 -2.26
CA ILE A 60 35.03 -14.08 -1.10
C ILE A 60 34.24 -15.14 -0.35
N THR A 61 34.82 -16.32 -0.16
CA THR A 61 34.22 -17.39 0.65
C THR A 61 34.73 -17.30 2.09
N CYS A 62 33.79 -17.21 3.03
CA CYS A 62 34.05 -17.10 4.46
C CYS A 62 33.53 -18.36 5.19
N TYR A 63 34.36 -18.94 6.03
CA TYR A 63 34.05 -20.10 6.86
C TYR A 63 33.93 -19.66 8.33
N GLU A 64 32.78 -19.89 8.96
CA GLU A 64 32.60 -19.56 10.38
C GLU A 64 33.53 -20.40 11.26
N ILE A 65 34.24 -19.76 12.19
CA ILE A 65 35.11 -20.46 13.14
C ILE A 65 34.24 -21.17 14.17
N GLY A 66 34.48 -22.47 14.37
CA GLY A 66 33.75 -23.27 15.35
C GLY A 66 32.40 -23.79 14.87
N SER A 67 32.07 -23.60 13.60
CA SER A 67 30.86 -24.15 12.97
C SER A 67 31.15 -24.61 11.53
N ASN A 68 30.22 -25.34 10.92
CA ASN A 68 30.32 -25.74 9.51
C ASN A 68 29.56 -24.77 8.57
N LYS A 69 29.29 -23.54 9.01
CA LYS A 69 28.60 -22.55 8.18
C LYS A 69 29.58 -21.87 7.23
N VAL A 70 29.11 -21.66 6.01
CA VAL A 70 29.87 -20.99 4.95
C VAL A 70 29.04 -19.84 4.41
N PHE A 71 29.69 -18.74 4.09
CA PHE A 71 29.10 -17.57 3.46
C PHE A 71 29.92 -17.19 2.23
N THR A 72 29.27 -16.65 1.22
CA THR A 72 29.95 -16.06 0.06
C THR A 72 29.56 -14.59 -0.05
N LEU A 73 30.56 -13.71 -0.09
CA LEU A 73 30.40 -12.27 -0.26
C LEU A 73 30.58 -11.92 -1.73
N HIS A 74 29.60 -11.25 -2.32
CA HIS A 74 29.60 -10.88 -3.74
C HIS A 74 29.61 -9.37 -3.92
N GLN A 75 30.18 -8.92 -5.04
CA GLN A 75 30.32 -7.49 -5.37
C GLN A 75 30.96 -6.73 -4.21
N SER A 76 32.14 -7.20 -3.81
CA SER A 76 32.83 -6.75 -2.61
C SER A 76 33.77 -5.58 -2.89
N GLU A 77 33.94 -4.72 -1.90
CA GLU A 77 34.83 -3.56 -1.98
C GLU A 77 35.55 -3.36 -0.64
N LEU A 78 36.89 -3.33 -0.68
CA LEU A 78 37.71 -2.97 0.47
C LEU A 78 37.67 -1.45 0.67
N GLN A 79 37.30 -1.04 1.88
CA GLN A 79 37.31 0.32 2.39
C GLN A 79 38.49 0.53 3.33
N ARG A 80 38.81 1.81 3.57
CA ARG A 80 39.73 2.23 4.62
C ARG A 80 39.35 1.63 5.97
N GLY A 81 40.37 1.25 6.75
CA GLY A 81 40.19 0.60 8.05
C GLY A 81 40.11 -0.93 7.97
N ALA A 82 40.55 -1.53 6.85
CA ALA A 82 40.50 -2.98 6.62
C ALA A 82 39.08 -3.56 6.74
N VAL A 83 38.10 -2.87 6.16
CA VAL A 83 36.69 -3.30 6.13
C VAL A 83 36.28 -3.61 4.70
N ILE A 84 35.78 -4.81 4.45
CA ILE A 84 35.18 -5.16 3.16
C ILE A 84 33.67 -4.96 3.27
N ILE A 85 33.10 -4.08 2.45
CA ILE A 85 31.65 -4.01 2.25
C ILE A 85 31.26 -4.87 1.05
N CYS A 86 30.04 -5.40 1.02
CA CYS A 86 29.57 -6.19 -0.10
C CYS A 86 28.11 -5.89 -0.46
N GLY A 87 27.79 -6.06 -1.75
CA GLY A 87 26.43 -5.90 -2.25
C GLY A 87 25.51 -7.05 -1.86
N PHE A 88 26.05 -8.28 -1.79
CA PHE A 88 25.26 -9.47 -1.47
C PHE A 88 26.03 -10.46 -0.61
N VAL A 89 25.28 -11.19 0.23
CA VAL A 89 25.77 -12.34 0.99
C VAL A 89 24.86 -13.53 0.72
N THR A 90 25.45 -14.66 0.30
CA THR A 90 24.74 -15.94 0.19
C THR A 90 25.25 -16.95 1.23
N THR A 91 24.36 -17.80 1.74
CA THR A 91 24.78 -18.95 2.57
C THR A 91 25.29 -20.08 1.67
N GLY A 92 26.46 -20.63 1.95
CA GLY A 92 27.12 -21.67 1.15
C GLY A 92 28.42 -21.17 0.52
N ALA A 93 29.20 -22.11 -0.03
CA ALA A 93 30.51 -21.83 -0.63
C ALA A 93 30.43 -21.35 -2.10
N SER A 94 29.31 -21.61 -2.78
CA SER A 94 29.08 -21.21 -4.16
C SER A 94 27.58 -21.12 -4.41
N ILE A 95 27.15 -20.26 -5.35
CA ILE A 95 25.75 -20.20 -5.77
C ILE A 95 25.41 -21.53 -6.47
N PRO A 96 24.26 -22.16 -6.18
CA PRO A 96 23.89 -23.41 -6.83
C PRO A 96 23.79 -23.22 -8.35
N ILE A 97 24.12 -24.26 -9.10
CA ILE A 97 23.86 -24.28 -10.54
C ILE A 97 22.34 -24.35 -10.76
N ASP A 98 21.84 -23.73 -11.82
CA ASP A 98 20.43 -23.74 -12.21
C ASP A 98 19.45 -23.10 -11.21
N VAL A 99 19.82 -22.00 -10.55
CA VAL A 99 18.86 -21.20 -9.74
C VAL A 99 17.84 -20.52 -10.66
N ASP A 100 16.69 -21.15 -10.85
CA ASP A 100 15.57 -20.67 -11.66
C ASP A 100 14.34 -20.29 -10.83
N LEU A 101 14.43 -20.40 -9.50
CA LEU A 101 13.40 -20.02 -8.54
C LEU A 101 13.95 -19.08 -7.47
N ILE A 102 13.13 -18.12 -7.06
CA ILE A 102 13.30 -17.39 -5.81
C ILE A 102 12.06 -17.54 -4.93
N GLU A 103 12.27 -17.59 -3.63
CA GLU A 103 11.19 -17.62 -2.64
C GLU A 103 11.26 -16.38 -1.75
N VAL A 104 10.23 -15.54 -1.83
CA VAL A 104 10.16 -14.22 -1.21
C VAL A 104 9.20 -14.27 -0.04
N HIS A 105 9.73 -14.14 1.18
CA HIS A 105 8.93 -13.99 2.39
C HIS A 105 8.84 -12.51 2.74
N LEU A 106 7.63 -11.97 2.79
CA LEU A 106 7.38 -10.60 3.22
C LEU A 106 6.72 -10.57 4.60
N THR A 107 6.93 -9.48 5.34
CA THR A 107 6.19 -9.23 6.59
C THR A 107 4.69 -9.06 6.30
N GLY A 108 3.84 -9.41 7.27
CA GLY A 108 2.38 -9.27 7.19
C GLY A 108 1.64 -10.24 6.26
N ILE A 109 2.31 -10.90 5.30
CA ILE A 109 1.65 -11.78 4.31
C ILE A 109 0.95 -12.98 4.99
N SER A 110 1.59 -13.65 5.95
CA SER A 110 0.92 -14.72 6.71
C SER A 110 -0.33 -14.22 7.43
N THR A 111 -0.25 -13.06 8.08
CA THR A 111 -1.41 -12.45 8.77
C THR A 111 -2.55 -12.16 7.79
N TRP A 112 -2.22 -11.72 6.58
CA TRP A 112 -3.18 -11.43 5.53
C TRP A 112 -3.86 -12.69 4.97
N PHE A 113 -3.09 -13.76 4.69
CA PHE A 113 -3.63 -15.04 4.20
C PHE A 113 -4.36 -15.86 5.27
N GLU A 114 -4.07 -15.64 6.55
CA GLU A 114 -4.68 -16.43 7.63
C GLU A 114 -6.13 -16.03 7.94
N ARG A 115 -6.56 -14.81 7.55
CA ARG A 115 -7.98 -14.37 7.59
C ARG A 115 -8.66 -14.68 8.95
N LEU A 116 -9.93 -15.11 8.91
CA LEU A 116 -10.68 -15.76 10.01
C LEU A 116 -10.80 -17.26 9.74
N ARG A 117 -9.70 -18.01 9.85
CA ARG A 117 -9.79 -19.48 9.77
C ARG A 117 -10.32 -20.06 11.06
N SER A 118 -11.39 -20.85 10.95
CA SER A 118 -11.96 -21.57 12.07
C SER A 118 -10.98 -22.62 12.59
N SER A 119 -11.01 -22.80 13.90
CA SER A 119 -10.45 -23.96 14.57
C SER A 119 -11.61 -24.67 15.24
N GLU A 120 -11.64 -25.99 15.13
CA GLU A 120 -12.63 -26.84 15.76
C GLU A 120 -11.97 -27.53 16.93
N ILE A 121 -12.60 -27.44 18.10
CA ILE A 121 -12.15 -28.11 19.31
C ILE A 121 -13.25 -29.07 19.71
N THR A 122 -12.92 -30.36 19.76
CA THR A 122 -13.76 -31.38 20.37
C THR A 122 -13.15 -31.85 21.68
N GLU A 123 -13.81 -32.75 22.41
CA GLU A 123 -13.26 -33.35 23.63
C GLU A 123 -11.94 -34.09 23.40
N THR A 124 -11.69 -34.59 22.18
CA THR A 124 -10.55 -35.46 21.87
C THR A 124 -9.55 -34.87 20.87
N GLU A 125 -9.91 -33.83 20.13
CA GLU A 125 -9.05 -33.30 19.06
C GLU A 125 -9.20 -31.78 18.86
N PHE A 126 -8.08 -31.16 18.51
CA PHE A 126 -8.02 -29.82 17.95
C PHE A 126 -7.76 -29.92 16.45
N ARG A 127 -8.69 -29.42 15.63
CA ARG A 127 -8.56 -29.35 14.17
C ARG A 127 -8.47 -27.89 13.71
N ARG A 128 -7.56 -27.61 12.78
CA ARG A 128 -7.43 -26.30 12.15
C ARG A 128 -7.30 -26.45 10.63
N CYS A 129 -8.07 -25.67 9.89
CA CYS A 129 -7.98 -25.64 8.43
C CYS A 129 -6.71 -24.91 7.97
N THR A 130 -5.78 -25.67 7.36
CA THR A 130 -4.48 -25.17 6.90
C THR A 130 -4.42 -24.89 5.40
N SER A 131 -5.45 -25.25 4.62
CA SER A 131 -5.47 -25.10 3.16
C SER A 131 -5.54 -23.64 2.73
N VAL A 132 -4.76 -23.22 1.74
CA VAL A 132 -4.82 -21.86 1.18
C VAL A 132 -5.25 -21.92 -0.28
N GLU A 133 -6.14 -21.00 -0.67
CA GLU A 133 -6.44 -20.76 -2.08
C GLU A 133 -5.15 -20.37 -2.82
N LYS A 134 -5.01 -20.85 -4.06
CA LYS A 134 -3.79 -20.69 -4.83
C LYS A 134 -4.04 -19.87 -6.08
N PHE A 135 -3.08 -19.02 -6.42
CA PHE A 135 -2.96 -18.38 -7.73
C PHE A 135 -1.62 -18.74 -8.35
N SER A 136 -1.57 -18.69 -9.69
CA SER A 136 -0.34 -18.78 -10.46
C SER A 136 -0.51 -17.86 -11.67
N VAL A 137 0.38 -16.88 -11.81
CA VAL A 137 0.25 -15.84 -12.84
C VAL A 137 1.58 -15.67 -13.58
N ASN A 138 1.50 -15.66 -14.91
CA ASN A 138 2.62 -15.33 -15.77
C ASN A 138 2.72 -13.81 -15.99
N PHE A 139 3.94 -13.28 -15.98
CA PHE A 139 4.20 -11.87 -16.26
C PHE A 139 5.55 -11.67 -16.93
N ASN A 140 5.67 -10.59 -17.70
CA ASN A 140 6.93 -10.17 -18.32
C ASN A 140 7.52 -8.99 -17.55
N PHE A 141 8.82 -9.02 -17.30
CA PHE A 141 9.55 -7.89 -16.72
C PHE A 141 10.97 -7.82 -17.25
N LYS A 142 11.41 -6.63 -17.68
CA LYS A 142 12.75 -6.38 -18.23
C LYS A 142 13.16 -7.44 -19.29
N ASN A 143 12.25 -7.75 -20.21
CA ASN A 143 12.42 -8.72 -21.31
C ASN A 143 12.60 -10.19 -20.87
N ASN A 144 12.23 -10.53 -19.65
CA ASN A 144 12.21 -11.91 -19.16
C ASN A 144 10.78 -12.30 -18.76
N ASP A 145 10.45 -13.58 -18.91
CA ASP A 145 9.16 -14.14 -18.55
C ASP A 145 9.26 -14.89 -17.22
N TYR A 146 8.33 -14.62 -16.32
CA TYR A 146 8.27 -15.20 -14.99
C TYR A 146 6.88 -15.73 -14.68
N THR A 147 6.81 -16.67 -13.74
CA THR A 147 5.57 -17.10 -13.09
C THR A 147 5.66 -16.81 -11.61
N ILE A 148 4.65 -16.18 -11.01
CA ILE A 148 4.51 -15.99 -9.56
C ILE A 148 3.34 -16.82 -9.03
N GLU A 149 3.56 -17.51 -7.92
CA GLU A 149 2.53 -18.24 -7.18
C GLU A 149 2.65 -17.98 -5.67
N ASN A 150 1.53 -18.13 -4.94
CA ASN A 150 1.58 -18.16 -3.48
C ASN A 150 1.83 -19.58 -2.96
N HIS A 151 2.58 -19.67 -1.87
CA HIS A 151 2.90 -20.94 -1.22
C HIS A 151 2.77 -20.82 0.30
N ARG A 152 2.34 -21.90 0.94
CA ARG A 152 2.14 -21.99 2.39
C ARG A 152 2.91 -23.17 2.98
N TYR A 153 3.76 -22.86 3.94
CA TYR A 153 4.41 -23.83 4.80
C TYR A 153 3.68 -23.92 6.14
N VAL A 154 3.42 -25.15 6.59
CA VAL A 154 2.83 -25.42 7.90
C VAL A 154 3.69 -26.44 8.63
N SER A 155 4.09 -26.11 9.84
CA SER A 155 4.77 -27.04 10.75
C SER A 155 4.06 -27.04 12.10
N SER A 156 3.90 -28.21 12.70
CA SER A 156 3.39 -28.37 14.06
C SER A 156 4.46 -29.06 14.89
N THR A 157 4.82 -28.46 16.02
CA THR A 157 5.78 -29.02 16.96
C THR A 157 5.08 -29.23 18.30
N ALA A 158 5.04 -30.48 18.77
CA ALA A 158 4.56 -30.79 20.12
C ALA A 158 5.56 -30.25 21.15
N MET A 159 5.11 -29.33 22.01
CA MET A 159 5.88 -28.85 23.16
C MET A 159 5.70 -29.79 24.35
N THR A 160 4.47 -30.29 24.54
CA THR A 160 4.10 -31.31 25.52
C THR A 160 3.09 -32.29 24.91
N SER A 161 2.54 -33.22 25.69
CA SER A 161 1.44 -34.09 25.25
C SER A 161 0.13 -33.35 24.97
N THR A 162 -0.03 -32.11 25.47
CA THR A 162 -1.26 -31.31 25.34
C THR A 162 -1.03 -29.93 24.71
N GLU A 163 0.23 -29.52 24.51
CA GLU A 163 0.60 -28.23 23.93
C GLU A 163 1.32 -28.42 22.60
N HIS A 164 0.77 -27.83 21.54
CA HIS A 164 1.34 -27.83 20.21
C HIS A 164 1.56 -26.40 19.71
N HIS A 165 2.75 -26.13 19.19
CA HIS A 165 3.05 -24.89 18.49
C HIS A 165 2.88 -25.10 16.99
N LEU A 166 1.84 -24.47 16.42
CA LEU A 166 1.63 -24.39 14.98
C LEU A 166 2.29 -23.13 14.40
N LYS A 167 3.13 -23.32 13.38
CA LYS A 167 3.77 -22.23 12.64
C LYS A 167 3.31 -22.28 11.19
N ILE A 168 2.69 -21.18 10.76
CA ILE A 168 2.18 -20.98 9.39
C ILE A 168 2.98 -19.87 8.74
N GLN A 169 3.56 -20.15 7.57
CA GLN A 169 4.33 -19.18 6.80
C GLN A 169 3.84 -19.13 5.36
N ASP A 170 3.37 -17.97 4.94
CA ASP A 170 2.98 -17.70 3.55
C ASP A 170 4.09 -16.92 2.84
N CYS A 171 4.36 -17.28 1.60
CA CYS A 171 5.40 -16.66 0.77
C CYS A 171 4.99 -16.66 -0.70
N PHE A 172 5.79 -15.96 -1.52
CA PHE A 172 5.65 -15.97 -2.97
C PHE A 172 6.83 -16.71 -3.60
N ILE A 173 6.53 -17.65 -4.49
CA ILE A 173 7.53 -18.33 -5.30
C ILE A 173 7.50 -17.70 -6.69
N VAL A 174 8.65 -17.23 -7.16
CA VAL A 174 8.80 -16.75 -8.53
C VAL A 174 9.74 -17.64 -9.30
N LYS A 175 9.25 -18.17 -10.41
CA LYS A 175 10.01 -18.97 -11.36
C LYS A 175 10.37 -18.14 -12.57
N LYS A 176 11.63 -18.19 -12.99
CA LYS A 176 12.04 -17.70 -14.30
C LYS A 176 11.74 -18.78 -15.34
N THR A 177 11.05 -18.40 -16.42
CA THR A 177 10.60 -19.35 -17.43
C THR A 177 11.79 -19.93 -18.20
N ASN A 178 12.76 -19.08 -18.53
CA ASN A 178 13.95 -19.44 -19.30
C ASN A 178 15.22 -18.94 -18.61
N GLY A 179 16.16 -19.85 -18.34
CA GLY A 179 17.46 -19.54 -17.74
C GLY A 179 17.43 -19.42 -16.23
N THR A 180 18.48 -18.81 -15.67
CA THR A 180 18.69 -18.67 -14.22
C THR A 180 18.62 -17.22 -13.77
N PHE A 181 18.39 -17.02 -12.48
CA PHE A 181 18.48 -15.72 -11.82
C PHE A 181 19.93 -15.32 -11.60
N THR A 182 20.23 -14.06 -11.92
CA THR A 182 21.38 -13.37 -11.32
C THR A 182 21.00 -12.80 -9.94
N LEU A 183 21.98 -12.49 -9.09
CA LEU A 183 21.72 -11.89 -7.77
C LEU A 183 20.96 -10.55 -7.88
N ASN A 184 21.38 -9.68 -8.79
CA ASN A 184 20.73 -8.38 -9.04
C ASN A 184 19.29 -8.55 -9.54
N GLU A 185 19.03 -9.60 -10.34
CA GLU A 185 17.69 -9.91 -10.82
C GLU A 185 16.79 -10.43 -9.69
N ALA A 186 17.30 -11.33 -8.84
CA ALA A 186 16.60 -11.82 -7.67
C ALA A 186 16.25 -10.69 -6.69
N GLU A 187 17.19 -9.79 -6.41
CA GLU A 187 16.95 -8.57 -5.65
C GLU A 187 15.87 -7.70 -6.30
N SER A 188 16.03 -7.39 -7.60
CA SER A 188 15.08 -6.52 -8.31
C SER A 188 13.67 -7.08 -8.26
N ILE A 189 13.46 -8.38 -8.47
CA ILE A 189 12.13 -9.00 -8.42
C ILE A 189 11.60 -9.02 -6.98
N ALA A 190 12.43 -9.35 -5.97
CA ALA A 190 12.00 -9.36 -4.57
C ALA A 190 11.55 -7.97 -4.10
N LEU A 191 12.26 -6.90 -4.49
CA LEU A 191 11.89 -5.52 -4.19
C LEU A 191 10.62 -5.07 -4.91
N GLU A 192 10.39 -5.53 -6.15
CA GLU A 192 9.16 -5.29 -6.90
C GLU A 192 7.95 -5.97 -6.25
N ILE A 193 8.09 -7.23 -5.82
CA ILE A 193 7.04 -7.97 -5.10
C ILE A 193 6.73 -7.29 -3.77
N ARG A 194 7.76 -6.91 -3.00
CA ARG A 194 7.58 -6.12 -1.78
C ARG A 194 6.76 -4.85 -2.04
N SER A 195 7.09 -4.13 -3.10
CA SER A 195 6.46 -2.86 -3.45
C SER A 195 5.00 -3.04 -3.88
N LEU A 196 4.73 -4.01 -4.75
CA LEU A 196 3.37 -4.39 -5.15
C LEU A 196 2.49 -4.69 -3.93
N PHE A 197 2.92 -5.62 -3.08
CA PHE A 197 2.10 -6.03 -1.95
C PHE A 197 2.00 -4.94 -0.87
N SER A 198 2.98 -4.04 -0.78
CA SER A 198 2.87 -2.87 0.10
C SER A 198 1.74 -1.93 -0.34
N LEU A 199 1.66 -1.67 -1.65
CA LEU A 199 0.60 -0.86 -2.24
C LEU A 199 -0.76 -1.56 -2.11
N LEU A 200 -0.82 -2.86 -2.43
CA LEU A 200 -2.07 -3.63 -2.38
C LEU A 200 -2.66 -3.71 -0.97
N LEU A 201 -1.82 -3.85 0.07
CA LEU A 201 -2.28 -3.94 1.46
C LEU A 201 -2.44 -2.59 2.14
N GLY A 202 -1.85 -1.53 1.60
CA GLY A 202 -1.79 -0.22 2.25
C GLY A 202 -0.90 -0.19 3.49
N TYR A 203 0.22 -0.91 3.45
CA TYR A 203 1.23 -0.95 4.51
C TYR A 203 2.63 -1.16 3.92
N SER A 204 3.66 -0.56 4.50
CA SER A 204 5.05 -0.85 4.09
C SER A 204 5.46 -2.25 4.52
N LEU A 205 5.58 -3.17 3.56
CA LEU A 205 6.10 -4.51 3.83
C LEU A 205 7.61 -4.54 3.70
N SER A 206 8.24 -5.47 4.41
CA SER A 206 9.68 -5.73 4.30
C SER A 206 9.92 -7.15 3.82
N ILE A 207 11.02 -7.36 3.10
CA ILE A 207 11.53 -8.70 2.85
C ILE A 207 12.01 -9.23 4.20
N LYS A 208 11.43 -10.33 4.68
CA LYS A 208 11.84 -11.02 5.90
C LYS A 208 12.94 -12.03 5.57
N LYS A 209 12.74 -12.82 4.52
CA LYS A 209 13.66 -13.84 4.02
C LYS A 209 13.59 -13.91 2.50
N LEU A 210 14.72 -14.20 1.87
CA LEU A 210 14.81 -14.45 0.45
C LEU A 210 15.68 -15.68 0.21
N TYR A 211 15.14 -16.64 -0.55
CA TYR A 211 15.87 -17.85 -0.91
C TYR A 211 16.08 -17.95 -2.42
N LEU A 212 17.29 -18.40 -2.79
CA LEU A 212 17.66 -18.84 -4.13
C LEU A 212 17.50 -20.35 -4.20
N ILE A 213 16.73 -20.86 -5.16
CA ILE A 213 16.35 -22.28 -5.23
C ILE A 213 16.55 -22.82 -6.65
N PRO A 214 17.27 -23.93 -6.83
CA PRO A 214 17.22 -24.71 -8.06
C PRO A 214 15.96 -25.58 -8.11
N SER A 215 15.11 -25.43 -9.12
CA SER A 215 13.84 -26.15 -9.23
C SER A 215 14.01 -27.67 -9.18
N LYS A 216 15.08 -28.19 -9.79
CA LYS A 216 15.40 -29.62 -9.81
C LYS A 216 15.86 -30.17 -8.46
N LYS A 217 16.34 -29.32 -7.55
CA LYS A 217 16.87 -29.71 -6.23
C LYS A 217 16.49 -28.67 -5.18
N ARG A 218 15.21 -28.64 -4.79
CA ARG A 218 14.70 -27.66 -3.81
C ARG A 218 15.43 -27.68 -2.46
N GLY A 219 15.98 -28.82 -2.04
CA GLY A 219 16.81 -28.93 -0.83
C GLY A 219 18.13 -28.14 -0.92
N ASP A 220 18.55 -27.75 -2.12
CA ASP A 220 19.79 -27.00 -2.37
C ASP A 220 19.64 -25.48 -2.21
N TYR A 221 18.56 -25.01 -1.57
CA TYR A 221 18.33 -23.58 -1.35
C TYR A 221 19.45 -22.86 -0.58
N GLN A 222 19.56 -21.55 -0.82
CA GLN A 222 20.47 -20.64 -0.12
C GLN A 222 19.76 -19.35 0.26
N SER A 223 20.08 -18.79 1.43
CA SER A 223 19.61 -17.44 1.80
C SER A 223 20.38 -16.38 1.01
N LEU A 224 19.70 -15.33 0.57
CA LEU A 224 20.30 -14.15 -0.05
C LEU A 224 20.00 -12.92 0.81
N ILE A 225 21.05 -12.23 1.27
CA ILE A 225 20.97 -10.96 2.00
C ILE A 225 21.64 -9.87 1.17
N PHE A 226 21.04 -8.68 1.19
CA PHE A 226 21.55 -7.47 0.53
C PHE A 226 21.08 -6.22 1.27
N PRO A 227 21.72 -5.05 1.07
CA PRO A 227 21.26 -3.80 1.67
C PRO A 227 19.84 -3.46 1.23
N SER A 228 18.88 -3.51 2.16
CA SER A 228 17.49 -3.15 1.88
C SER A 228 16.88 -2.40 3.05
N VAL A 229 16.04 -1.42 2.75
CA VAL A 229 15.20 -0.77 3.75
C VAL A 229 14.28 -1.80 4.41
N THR A 230 14.37 -1.87 5.74
CA THR A 230 13.46 -2.65 6.60
C THR A 230 12.54 -1.67 7.33
N TYR A 231 11.24 -1.91 7.23
CA TYR A 231 10.17 -1.19 7.93
C TYR A 231 9.81 -1.98 9.21
N GLU A 232 8.54 -2.32 9.44
CA GLU A 232 8.10 -3.10 10.59
C GLU A 232 8.13 -4.61 10.33
N ASP A 233 8.55 -5.41 11.34
CA ASP A 233 8.45 -6.88 11.29
C ASP A 233 6.97 -7.33 11.34
N LYS A 234 6.14 -6.54 12.05
CA LYS A 234 4.69 -6.71 12.15
C LYS A 234 3.97 -5.43 11.69
N PRO A 235 3.74 -5.26 10.37
CA PRO A 235 3.13 -4.03 9.83
C PRO A 235 1.69 -3.81 10.33
N PHE A 236 0.94 -4.91 10.51
CA PHE A 236 -0.42 -4.90 11.03
C PHE A 236 -0.72 -6.17 11.83
N ASP A 237 -1.68 -6.06 12.76
CA ASP A 237 -2.05 -7.14 13.68
C ASP A 237 -3.10 -8.10 13.12
N TYR A 238 -4.01 -7.56 12.31
CA TYR A 238 -5.20 -8.26 11.82
C TYR A 238 -5.41 -7.96 10.34
N TYR A 239 -5.93 -8.93 9.58
CA TYR A 239 -6.13 -8.78 8.14
C TYR A 239 -7.15 -7.68 7.79
N GLN A 240 -8.12 -7.39 8.68
CA GLN A 240 -9.12 -6.32 8.47
C GLN A 240 -8.49 -4.93 8.36
N LYS A 241 -7.26 -4.75 8.87
CA LYS A 241 -6.54 -3.48 8.74
C LYS A 241 -5.99 -3.25 7.32
N THR A 242 -5.94 -4.27 6.47
CA THR A 242 -5.43 -4.16 5.10
C THR A 242 -6.47 -3.49 4.20
N LEU A 243 -6.03 -2.75 3.17
CA LEU A 243 -6.95 -2.12 2.20
C LEU A 243 -7.72 -3.15 1.40
N CYS A 244 -7.04 -4.22 0.96
CA CYS A 244 -7.64 -5.25 0.15
C CYS A 244 -7.59 -6.60 0.88
N HIS A 245 -8.76 -7.18 1.17
CA HIS A 245 -8.83 -8.52 1.72
C HIS A 245 -8.56 -9.56 0.63
N VAL A 246 -7.78 -10.57 0.96
CA VAL A 246 -7.39 -11.61 0.00
C VAL A 246 -8.58 -12.39 -0.57
N ASP A 247 -9.67 -12.59 0.20
CA ASP A 247 -10.91 -13.22 -0.31
C ASP A 247 -11.47 -12.47 -1.52
N ASN A 248 -11.46 -11.14 -1.46
CA ASN A 248 -11.96 -10.30 -2.54
C ASN A 248 -11.15 -10.50 -3.83
N LEU A 249 -9.83 -10.69 -3.71
CA LEU A 249 -8.97 -10.91 -4.87
C LEU A 249 -9.29 -12.21 -5.62
N PHE A 250 -9.57 -13.28 -4.87
CA PHE A 250 -10.00 -14.56 -5.45
C PHE A 250 -11.43 -14.47 -6.00
N ASN A 251 -12.37 -13.92 -5.23
CA ASN A 251 -13.77 -13.78 -5.64
C ASN A 251 -13.94 -12.90 -6.88
N TRP A 252 -13.09 -11.89 -7.05
CA TRP A 252 -13.11 -10.99 -8.21
C TRP A 252 -12.17 -11.42 -9.34
N ASN A 253 -11.44 -12.53 -9.18
CA ASN A 253 -10.46 -13.04 -10.14
C ASN A 253 -9.42 -11.98 -10.59
N LEU A 254 -8.88 -11.20 -9.63
CA LEU A 254 -8.03 -10.05 -9.94
C LEU A 254 -6.53 -10.35 -10.00
N TRP A 255 -6.08 -11.53 -9.54
CA TRP A 255 -4.66 -11.85 -9.46
C TRP A 255 -3.91 -11.64 -10.78
N GLU A 256 -4.47 -12.12 -11.89
CA GLU A 256 -3.85 -11.96 -13.21
C GLU A 256 -3.71 -10.47 -13.59
N SER A 257 -4.81 -9.72 -13.50
CA SER A 257 -4.84 -8.29 -13.81
C SER A 257 -3.85 -7.48 -12.97
N ILE A 258 -3.82 -7.72 -11.66
CA ILE A 258 -2.96 -7.00 -10.73
C ILE A 258 -1.50 -7.24 -11.06
N ILE A 259 -1.07 -8.51 -11.16
CA ILE A 259 0.34 -8.83 -11.42
C ILE A 259 0.76 -8.30 -12.79
N GLN A 260 -0.01 -8.57 -13.84
CA GLN A 260 0.34 -8.14 -15.20
C GLN A 260 0.37 -6.61 -15.31
N SER A 261 -0.63 -5.91 -14.76
CA SER A 261 -0.68 -4.45 -14.78
C SER A 261 0.47 -3.86 -13.96
N TYR A 262 0.73 -4.40 -12.77
CA TYR A 262 1.84 -3.95 -11.93
C TYR A 262 3.16 -4.02 -12.68
N PHE A 263 3.50 -5.13 -13.35
CA PHE A 263 4.78 -5.27 -14.07
C PHE A 263 4.84 -4.54 -15.42
N LYS A 264 3.67 -4.26 -16.04
CA LYS A 264 3.58 -3.54 -17.33
C LYS A 264 3.59 -2.02 -17.19
N VAL A 265 2.88 -1.47 -16.21
CA VAL A 265 2.67 -0.02 -16.09
C VAL A 265 3.89 0.64 -15.42
N LYS A 266 4.41 1.71 -16.04
CA LYS A 266 5.67 2.35 -15.63
C LYS A 266 5.55 3.19 -14.34
N SER A 267 4.38 3.78 -14.10
CA SER A 267 4.04 4.60 -12.93
C SER A 267 4.34 3.88 -11.61
N PHE A 268 4.23 2.55 -11.53
CA PHE A 268 4.58 1.81 -10.31
C PHE A 268 6.04 2.02 -9.87
N ARG A 269 6.97 2.15 -10.83
CA ARG A 269 8.39 2.43 -10.54
C ARG A 269 8.73 3.91 -10.55
N THR A 270 8.02 4.69 -11.37
CA THR A 270 8.35 6.11 -11.56
C THR A 270 7.57 7.04 -10.66
N ILE A 271 6.48 6.60 -10.03
CA ILE A 271 5.55 7.39 -9.21
C ILE A 271 5.19 6.65 -7.93
N TRP A 272 4.47 5.52 -8.01
CA TRP A 272 3.76 4.91 -6.88
C TRP A 272 4.64 4.28 -5.80
N ASN A 273 5.86 3.84 -6.14
CA ASN A 273 6.82 3.34 -5.14
C ASN A 273 7.11 4.36 -4.02
N ARG A 274 6.89 5.66 -4.25
CA ARG A 274 7.04 6.72 -3.23
C ARG A 274 6.01 6.61 -2.11
N LEU A 275 4.84 6.03 -2.39
CA LEU A 275 3.78 5.81 -1.40
C LEU A 275 4.15 4.75 -0.37
N ILE A 276 5.14 3.89 -0.64
CA ILE A 276 5.56 2.87 0.32
C ILE A 276 6.04 3.53 1.62
N ILE A 277 6.70 4.69 1.59
CA ILE A 277 7.19 5.34 2.82
C ILE A 277 6.03 5.93 3.66
N PRO A 278 5.10 6.73 3.09
CA PRO A 278 3.90 7.21 3.80
C PRO A 278 3.00 6.11 4.39
N LEU A 279 3.10 4.87 3.90
CA LEU A 279 2.36 3.72 4.44
C LEU A 279 3.05 3.08 5.67
N SER A 280 4.22 3.58 6.09
CA SER A 280 4.96 3.07 7.25
C SER A 280 4.45 3.72 8.53
N ARG A 281 4.36 2.92 9.60
CA ARG A 281 3.95 3.40 10.93
C ARG A 281 5.13 3.87 11.78
N SER A 282 6.30 3.28 11.57
CA SER A 282 7.51 3.45 12.37
C SER A 282 8.48 4.47 11.81
N LYS A 283 8.38 4.79 10.51
CA LYS A 283 9.24 5.77 9.84
C LYS A 283 8.55 7.11 9.58
N SER A 284 7.66 7.52 10.48
CA SER A 284 7.13 8.89 10.47
C SER A 284 8.26 9.85 10.84
N GLY A 285 8.98 10.35 9.82
CA GLY A 285 9.86 11.50 9.96
C GLY A 285 9.06 12.76 10.31
N THR A 286 9.68 13.94 10.17
CA THR A 286 8.99 15.22 10.35
C THR A 286 7.72 15.26 9.48
N TRP A 287 6.59 15.64 10.07
CA TRP A 287 5.26 15.51 9.48
C TRP A 287 5.14 16.25 8.14
N GLU A 288 5.85 17.36 7.97
CA GLU A 288 5.96 18.13 6.73
C GLU A 288 6.47 17.27 5.58
N TYR A 289 7.48 16.42 5.81
CA TYR A 289 8.02 15.52 4.79
C TYR A 289 7.04 14.40 4.44
N ALA A 290 6.28 13.90 5.42
CA ALA A 290 5.24 12.92 5.17
C ALA A 290 4.14 13.49 4.26
N ILE A 291 3.71 14.73 4.51
CA ILE A 291 2.75 15.44 3.65
C ILE A 291 3.36 15.74 2.28
N LEU A 292 4.58 16.28 2.24
CA LEU A 292 5.27 16.62 1.01
C LEU A 292 5.42 15.41 0.10
N SER A 293 5.76 14.24 0.64
CA SER A 293 5.87 12.99 -0.14
C SER A 293 4.58 12.65 -0.88
N VAL A 294 3.43 12.76 -0.22
CA VAL A 294 2.11 12.51 -0.82
C VAL A 294 1.76 13.58 -1.86
N VAL A 295 1.99 14.87 -1.56
CA VAL A 295 1.71 15.97 -2.49
C VAL A 295 2.61 15.92 -3.74
N VAL A 296 3.89 15.62 -3.59
CA VAL A 296 4.82 15.43 -4.72
C VAL A 296 4.38 14.24 -5.57
N THR A 297 3.91 13.16 -4.95
CA THR A 297 3.39 12.01 -5.69
C THR A 297 2.16 12.39 -6.52
N LEU A 298 1.23 13.17 -5.96
CA LEU A 298 0.12 13.75 -6.72
C LEU A 298 0.63 14.62 -7.89
N GLU A 299 1.58 15.52 -7.65
CA GLU A 299 2.14 16.40 -8.68
C GLU A 299 2.76 15.61 -9.84
N MET A 300 3.50 14.54 -9.54
CA MET A 300 4.08 13.65 -10.56
C MET A 300 3.00 12.94 -11.38
N TYR A 301 1.93 12.47 -10.75
CA TYR A 301 0.84 11.81 -11.45
C TYR A 301 0.01 12.80 -12.29
N CYS A 302 -0.28 13.98 -11.76
CA CYS A 302 -0.90 15.09 -12.50
C CYS A 302 -0.08 15.47 -13.73
N GLU A 303 1.26 15.55 -13.61
CA GLU A 303 2.13 15.77 -14.76
C GLU A 303 2.02 14.63 -15.77
N GLN A 304 2.13 13.36 -15.34
CA GLN A 304 1.98 12.21 -16.23
C GLN A 304 0.66 12.27 -17.00
N GLU A 305 -0.45 12.55 -16.30
CA GLU A 305 -1.76 12.53 -16.91
C GLU A 305 -2.04 13.71 -17.82
N SER A 306 -1.53 14.89 -17.50
CA SER A 306 -1.73 16.11 -18.29
C SER A 306 -0.71 16.29 -19.43
N LYS A 307 0.40 15.54 -19.41
CA LYS A 307 1.51 15.68 -20.37
C LYS A 307 1.02 15.56 -21.81
N GLY A 308 1.22 16.63 -22.57
CA GLY A 308 0.84 16.70 -23.98
C GLY A 308 -0.66 16.83 -24.26
N LYS A 309 -1.52 16.86 -23.23
CA LYS A 309 -2.98 16.93 -23.36
C LYS A 309 -3.57 18.33 -23.15
N GLY A 310 -2.74 19.31 -22.81
CA GLY A 310 -3.15 20.72 -22.71
C GLY A 310 -3.31 21.38 -24.08
N HIS A 311 -4.24 22.33 -24.18
CA HIS A 311 -4.38 23.18 -25.35
C HIS A 311 -3.12 24.02 -25.55
N LYS A 312 -2.70 24.19 -26.80
CA LYS A 312 -1.51 24.98 -27.15
C LYS A 312 -1.89 26.02 -28.19
N LEU A 313 -1.32 27.21 -28.04
CA LEU A 313 -1.32 28.16 -29.13
C LEU A 313 -0.54 27.57 -30.32
N ASN A 314 -0.96 27.93 -31.52
CA ASN A 314 -0.17 27.69 -32.73
C ASN A 314 1.27 28.21 -32.52
N ARG A 315 2.27 27.44 -32.96
CA ARG A 315 3.69 27.70 -32.69
C ARG A 315 4.12 29.10 -33.13
N ASP A 316 3.65 29.57 -34.28
CA ASP A 316 3.99 30.89 -34.81
C ASP A 316 3.35 32.00 -33.98
N LYS A 317 2.08 31.82 -33.56
CA LYS A 317 1.41 32.76 -32.66
C LYS A 317 2.08 32.83 -31.29
N TYR A 318 2.48 31.68 -30.73
CA TYR A 318 3.18 31.63 -29.45
C TYR A 318 4.56 32.29 -29.53
N ASN A 319 5.35 31.99 -30.57
CA ASN A 319 6.65 32.62 -30.79
C ASN A 319 6.51 34.14 -30.99
N LYS A 320 5.48 34.57 -31.73
CA LYS A 320 5.17 36.00 -31.90
C LYS A 320 4.86 36.67 -30.56
N LEU A 321 4.00 36.07 -29.74
CA LEU A 321 3.68 36.58 -28.40
C LEU A 321 4.93 36.67 -27.52
N LYS A 322 5.75 35.60 -27.48
CA LYS A 322 6.98 35.58 -26.69
C LYS A 322 7.95 36.69 -27.13
N SER A 323 8.11 36.89 -28.44
CA SER A 323 8.94 37.97 -28.98
C SER A 323 8.39 39.36 -28.65
N GLN A 324 7.06 39.55 -28.68
CA GLN A 324 6.44 40.81 -28.30
C GLN A 324 6.65 41.13 -26.82
N LEU A 325 6.48 40.15 -25.93
CA LEU A 325 6.70 40.33 -24.50
C LEU A 325 8.16 40.68 -24.17
N ASN A 326 9.13 39.98 -24.79
CA ASN A 326 10.54 40.30 -24.61
C ASN A 326 10.87 41.72 -25.07
N LYS A 327 10.38 42.13 -26.26
CA LYS A 327 10.58 43.49 -26.75
C LYS A 327 9.98 44.55 -25.83
N THR A 328 8.79 44.29 -25.28
CA THR A 328 8.16 45.21 -24.32
C THR A 328 9.01 45.35 -23.05
N LEU A 329 9.62 44.26 -22.57
CA LEU A 329 10.52 44.31 -21.43
C LEU A 329 11.80 45.10 -21.75
N GLU A 330 12.43 44.84 -22.90
CA GLU A 330 13.60 45.59 -23.40
C GLU A 330 13.31 47.09 -23.51
N THR A 331 12.18 47.46 -24.13
CA THR A 331 11.76 48.87 -24.27
C THR A 331 11.53 49.52 -22.90
N PHE A 332 10.92 48.82 -21.95
CA PHE A 332 10.73 49.34 -20.60
C PHE A 332 12.06 49.62 -19.88
N VAL A 333 13.06 48.74 -20.06
CA VAL A 333 14.41 48.93 -19.52
C VAL A 333 15.08 50.16 -20.14
N ASP A 334 14.98 50.33 -21.46
CA ASP A 334 15.62 51.43 -22.18
C ASP A 334 14.97 52.80 -21.88
N GLU A 335 13.66 52.85 -21.65
CA GLU A 335 12.90 54.09 -21.45
C GLU A 335 12.93 54.63 -20.01
N ASN A 336 13.39 53.83 -19.04
CA ASN A 336 13.36 54.19 -17.63
C ASN A 336 14.77 54.24 -17.04
N VAL A 337 15.03 55.22 -16.17
CA VAL A 337 16.25 55.24 -15.37
C VAL A 337 16.05 54.31 -14.18
N LEU A 338 16.66 53.12 -14.26
CA LEU A 338 16.49 52.03 -13.28
C LEU A 338 17.71 51.89 -12.38
N SER A 339 17.48 51.55 -11.11
CA SER A 339 18.56 51.18 -10.19
C SER A 339 19.11 49.79 -10.49
N SER A 340 20.24 49.44 -9.86
CA SER A 340 20.77 48.08 -9.89
C SER A 340 19.80 47.04 -9.34
N GLU A 341 19.06 47.38 -8.28
CA GLU A 341 18.06 46.52 -7.67
C GLU A 341 16.88 46.30 -8.62
N ASP A 342 16.41 47.36 -9.30
CA ASP A 342 15.32 47.26 -10.27
C ASP A 342 15.70 46.39 -11.48
N LEU A 343 16.93 46.53 -11.99
CA LEU A 343 17.44 45.68 -13.06
C LEU A 343 17.48 44.21 -12.66
N SER A 344 17.89 43.89 -11.42
CA SER A 344 17.88 42.51 -10.92
C SER A 344 16.47 41.92 -10.84
N VAL A 345 15.47 42.75 -10.50
CA VAL A 345 14.07 42.34 -10.55
C VAL A 345 13.64 42.02 -11.98
N LEU A 346 14.03 42.84 -12.97
CA LEU A 346 13.70 42.65 -14.39
C LEU A 346 14.40 41.44 -15.02
N GLU A 347 15.62 41.10 -14.61
CA GLU A 347 16.25 39.82 -14.97
C GLU A 347 15.38 38.62 -14.52
N GLY A 348 14.75 38.73 -13.34
CA GLY A 348 13.78 37.74 -12.88
C GLY A 348 12.58 37.59 -13.80
N PHE A 349 12.07 38.70 -14.35
CA PHE A 349 11.00 38.68 -15.36
C PHE A 349 11.45 38.04 -16.66
N GLU A 350 12.66 38.34 -17.14
CA GLU A 350 13.22 37.74 -18.35
C GLU A 350 13.35 36.21 -18.21
N ILE A 351 13.85 35.74 -17.07
CA ILE A 351 13.91 34.32 -16.74
C ILE A 351 12.51 33.70 -16.74
N ALA A 352 11.50 34.38 -16.18
CA ALA A 352 10.12 33.88 -16.19
C ALA A 352 9.54 33.81 -17.61
N LEU A 353 9.76 34.83 -18.44
CA LEU A 353 9.32 34.88 -19.85
C LEU A 353 9.98 33.77 -20.68
N SER A 354 11.28 33.54 -20.47
CA SER A 354 12.02 32.50 -21.17
C SER A 354 11.44 31.10 -20.87
N ASN A 355 10.95 30.89 -19.65
CA ASN A 355 10.38 29.64 -19.13
C ASN A 355 8.86 29.49 -19.33
N LEU A 356 8.18 30.45 -19.96
CA LEU A 356 6.75 30.34 -20.27
C LEU A 356 6.47 29.05 -21.05
N LYS A 357 5.50 28.25 -20.60
CA LYS A 357 5.12 27.00 -21.28
C LYS A 357 3.94 27.24 -22.22
N ASN A 358 4.04 26.78 -23.47
CA ASN A 358 2.91 26.77 -24.41
C ASN A 358 1.97 25.59 -24.09
N THR A 359 1.12 25.76 -23.08
CA THR A 359 0.12 24.77 -22.63
C THR A 359 -0.95 25.42 -21.76
N SER A 360 -2.19 24.92 -21.81
CA SER A 360 -3.27 25.28 -20.89
C SER A 360 -3.11 24.67 -19.49
N HIS A 361 -2.14 23.78 -19.28
CA HIS A 361 -1.86 23.17 -17.96
C HIS A 361 -0.50 23.59 -17.38
N PRO A 362 -0.20 24.90 -17.23
CA PRO A 362 1.13 25.34 -16.84
C PRO A 362 1.43 25.16 -15.35
N THR A 363 0.41 25.20 -14.49
CA THR A 363 0.55 25.14 -13.02
C THR A 363 0.05 23.82 -12.45
N LEU A 364 0.45 23.51 -11.21
CA LEU A 364 -0.03 22.32 -10.49
C LEU A 364 -1.57 22.27 -10.39
N LYS A 365 -2.22 23.42 -10.14
CA LYS A 365 -3.69 23.49 -10.05
C LYS A 365 -4.35 23.08 -11.38
N HIS A 366 -3.92 23.64 -12.51
CA HIS A 366 -4.49 23.27 -13.81
C HIS A 366 -4.28 21.78 -14.16
N LYS A 367 -3.13 21.19 -13.79
CA LYS A 367 -2.89 19.76 -14.01
C LYS A 367 -3.76 18.88 -13.11
N TYR A 368 -3.96 19.31 -11.86
CA TYR A 368 -4.88 18.69 -10.92
C TYR A 368 -6.32 18.76 -11.43
N ASP A 369 -6.78 19.93 -11.86
CA ASP A 369 -8.13 20.11 -12.40
C ASP A 369 -8.37 19.22 -13.62
N PHE A 370 -7.35 19.10 -14.50
CA PHE A 370 -7.40 18.18 -15.63
C PHE A 370 -7.50 16.71 -15.18
N LEU A 371 -6.70 16.27 -14.21
CA LEU A 371 -6.79 14.92 -13.65
C LEU A 371 -8.18 14.68 -13.07
N MET A 372 -8.66 15.57 -12.22
CA MET A 372 -9.96 15.46 -11.58
C MET A 372 -11.11 15.52 -12.58
N SER A 373 -10.98 16.23 -13.71
CA SER A 373 -12.01 16.22 -14.76
C SER A 373 -12.25 14.83 -15.37
N LYS A 374 -11.27 13.93 -15.27
CA LYS A 374 -11.36 12.54 -15.74
C LYS A 374 -11.80 11.54 -14.67
N THR A 375 -11.63 11.90 -13.40
CA THR A 375 -12.10 11.08 -12.28
C THR A 375 -13.63 11.13 -12.23
N SER A 376 -14.27 9.97 -12.05
CA SER A 376 -15.72 9.86 -11.92
C SER A 376 -16.23 10.69 -10.73
N ASN A 377 -17.45 11.24 -10.87
CA ASN A 377 -18.01 12.09 -9.82
C ASN A 377 -18.33 11.27 -8.57
N GLU A 378 -18.74 10.01 -8.75
CA GLU A 378 -18.97 9.05 -7.68
C GLU A 378 -17.70 8.89 -6.82
N ILE A 379 -16.53 8.72 -7.43
CA ILE A 379 -15.28 8.58 -6.69
C ILE A 379 -14.87 9.88 -5.99
N LYS A 380 -15.09 11.03 -6.63
CA LYS A 380 -14.85 12.34 -5.98
C LYS A 380 -15.71 12.47 -4.73
N GLU A 381 -16.98 12.06 -4.79
CA GLU A 381 -17.88 12.04 -3.65
C GLU A 381 -17.38 11.08 -2.57
N VAL A 382 -17.04 9.82 -2.91
CA VAL A 382 -16.54 8.80 -1.97
C VAL A 382 -15.33 9.31 -1.18
N ILE A 383 -14.33 9.84 -1.86
CA ILE A 383 -13.08 10.28 -1.23
C ILE A 383 -13.27 11.64 -0.54
N SER A 384 -14.14 12.49 -1.09
CA SER A 384 -14.48 13.81 -0.57
C SER A 384 -13.27 14.75 -0.41
N PHE A 385 -12.28 14.64 -1.29
CA PHE A 385 -11.12 15.55 -1.34
C PHE A 385 -11.46 16.82 -2.11
N SER A 386 -11.65 17.92 -1.38
CA SER A 386 -12.13 19.19 -1.95
C SER A 386 -11.01 20.06 -2.55
N ASP A 387 -11.40 21.10 -3.28
CA ASP A 387 -10.47 22.11 -3.78
C ASP A 387 -9.80 22.90 -2.65
N ASP A 388 -10.50 23.11 -1.53
CA ASP A 388 -9.95 23.74 -0.34
C ASP A 388 -8.90 22.84 0.33
N ASP A 389 -9.18 21.53 0.41
CA ASP A 389 -8.22 20.53 0.91
C ASP A 389 -6.94 20.56 0.07
N PHE A 390 -7.07 20.59 -1.26
CA PHE A 390 -5.94 20.72 -2.18
C PHE A 390 -5.15 22.03 -1.96
N ASN A 391 -5.84 23.16 -1.80
CA ASN A 391 -5.20 24.46 -1.62
C ASN A 391 -4.42 24.55 -0.30
N ILE A 392 -4.93 23.95 0.78
CA ILE A 392 -4.22 23.87 2.07
C ILE A 392 -2.91 23.08 1.90
N LEU A 393 -2.97 21.89 1.31
CA LEU A 393 -1.79 21.05 1.10
C LEU A 393 -0.78 21.69 0.14
N LYS A 394 -1.26 22.40 -0.90
CA LYS A 394 -0.43 23.17 -1.82
C LYS A 394 0.29 24.32 -1.10
N ARG A 395 -0.40 25.05 -0.20
CA ARG A 395 0.22 26.11 0.61
C ARG A 395 1.32 25.55 1.49
N LEU A 396 1.06 24.43 2.18
CA LEU A 396 2.08 23.75 2.98
C LEU A 396 3.29 23.37 2.14
N ARG A 397 3.09 22.71 1.00
CA ARG A 397 4.17 22.34 0.07
C ARG A 397 5.00 23.55 -0.35
N ASN A 398 4.35 24.66 -0.68
CA ASN A 398 5.04 25.89 -1.08
C ASN A 398 5.83 26.48 0.09
N SER A 399 5.25 26.57 1.29
CA SER A 399 5.97 27.05 2.47
C SER A 399 7.22 26.23 2.74
N VAL A 400 7.10 24.90 2.77
CA VAL A 400 8.22 23.98 3.01
C VAL A 400 9.29 24.10 1.91
N ALA A 401 8.89 24.13 0.64
CA ALA A 401 9.82 24.22 -0.50
C ALA A 401 10.59 25.55 -0.55
N HIS A 402 10.02 26.63 0.01
CA HIS A 402 10.63 27.96 0.05
C HIS A 402 11.24 28.31 1.41
N GLY A 403 11.29 27.37 2.37
CA GLY A 403 11.82 27.61 3.71
C GLY A 403 11.03 28.64 4.51
N LEU A 404 9.75 28.85 4.17
CA LEU A 404 8.87 29.80 4.84
C LEU A 404 8.17 29.13 6.03
N ASN A 405 7.90 29.92 7.07
CA ASN A 405 7.04 29.47 8.16
C ASN A 405 5.64 29.13 7.63
N TYR A 406 5.17 27.92 7.93
CA TYR A 406 3.81 27.50 7.63
C TYR A 406 2.93 27.70 8.87
N ASN A 407 1.86 28.48 8.73
CA ASN A 407 0.84 28.61 9.75
C ASN A 407 -0.17 27.47 9.58
N THR A 408 -0.29 26.63 10.61
CA THR A 408 -1.25 25.53 10.66
C THR A 408 -2.69 26.04 10.59
N VAL A 409 -3.61 25.20 10.09
CA VAL A 409 -5.03 25.55 9.97
C VAL A 409 -5.63 25.89 11.34
N ILE A 410 -5.27 25.10 12.35
CA ILE A 410 -5.54 25.38 13.75
C ILE A 410 -4.20 25.72 14.40
N SER A 411 -4.10 26.90 15.02
CA SER A 411 -2.83 27.38 15.58
C SER A 411 -2.21 26.36 16.55
N GLY A 412 -1.01 25.87 16.23
CA GLY A 412 -0.29 24.91 17.06
C GLY A 412 -0.73 23.45 16.94
N GLU A 413 -1.69 23.13 16.06
CA GLU A 413 -2.21 21.77 15.87
C GLU A 413 -2.13 21.34 14.39
N ILE A 414 -1.65 20.12 14.15
CA ILE A 414 -1.47 19.55 12.81
C ILE A 414 -2.52 18.48 12.44
N THR A 415 -3.49 18.22 13.31
CA THR A 415 -4.50 17.16 13.13
C THR A 415 -5.22 17.30 11.79
N LYS A 416 -5.59 18.53 11.43
CA LYS A 416 -6.26 18.80 10.15
C LYS A 416 -5.36 18.47 8.97
N GLU A 417 -4.11 18.91 8.97
CA GLU A 417 -3.13 18.62 7.93
C GLU A 417 -2.88 17.11 7.78
N VAL A 418 -2.81 16.37 8.89
CA VAL A 418 -2.66 14.91 8.89
C VAL A 418 -3.91 14.22 8.30
N GLN A 419 -5.11 14.67 8.66
CA GLN A 419 -6.35 14.17 8.04
C GLN A 419 -6.40 14.45 6.54
N LEU A 420 -6.00 15.66 6.11
CA LEU A 420 -5.94 16.03 4.70
C LEU A 420 -4.91 15.19 3.93
N LYS A 421 -3.75 14.91 4.53
CA LYS A 421 -2.76 13.99 3.97
C LYS A 421 -3.34 12.60 3.78
N ASP A 422 -4.05 12.06 4.76
CA ASP A 422 -4.65 10.73 4.70
C ASP A 422 -5.79 10.65 3.68
N ARG A 423 -6.56 11.73 3.53
CA ARG A 423 -7.56 11.86 2.47
C ARG A 423 -6.92 11.92 1.08
N LEU A 424 -5.84 12.68 0.92
CA LEU A 424 -5.07 12.67 -0.33
C LEU A 424 -4.43 11.31 -0.59
N LEU A 425 -3.89 10.65 0.43
CA LEU A 425 -3.33 9.29 0.30
C LEU A 425 -4.41 8.30 -0.16
N THR A 426 -5.63 8.42 0.36
CA THR A 426 -6.79 7.63 -0.11
C THR A 426 -7.06 7.87 -1.59
N LEU A 427 -7.01 9.12 -2.07
CA LEU A 427 -7.12 9.45 -3.50
C LEU A 427 -6.01 8.83 -4.35
N LEU A 428 -4.77 8.88 -3.88
CA LEU A 428 -3.65 8.27 -4.59
C LEU A 428 -3.76 6.75 -4.61
N MET A 429 -4.19 6.13 -3.52
CA MET A 429 -4.42 4.68 -3.46
C MET A 429 -5.58 4.25 -4.37
N TYR A 430 -6.60 5.09 -4.57
CA TYR A 430 -7.61 4.88 -5.61
C TYR A 430 -6.95 4.81 -7.01
N PHE A 431 -6.09 5.76 -7.37
CA PHE A 431 -5.41 5.73 -8.67
C PHE A 431 -4.48 4.54 -8.83
N VAL A 432 -3.78 4.14 -7.76
CA VAL A 432 -2.98 2.91 -7.71
C VAL A 432 -3.83 1.69 -8.02
N PHE A 433 -4.99 1.54 -7.36
CA PHE A 433 -5.87 0.39 -7.55
C PHE A 433 -6.49 0.39 -8.95
N HIS A 434 -6.87 1.56 -9.46
CA HIS A 434 -7.37 1.71 -10.82
C HIS A 434 -6.31 1.27 -11.86
N GLU A 435 -5.04 1.65 -11.69
CA GLU A 435 -3.96 1.17 -12.57
C GLU A 435 -3.58 -0.31 -12.35
N LEU A 436 -3.90 -0.91 -11.21
CA LEU A 436 -3.83 -2.37 -10.99
C LEU A 436 -4.99 -3.13 -11.66
N GLY A 437 -5.99 -2.42 -12.17
CA GLY A 437 -7.15 -2.97 -12.90
C GLY A 437 -8.39 -3.22 -12.03
N PHE A 438 -8.47 -2.62 -10.85
CA PHE A 438 -9.72 -2.63 -10.08
C PHE A 438 -10.74 -1.67 -10.70
N SER A 439 -12.02 -2.04 -10.65
CA SER A 439 -13.14 -1.14 -10.95
C SER A 439 -13.48 -0.25 -9.76
N ASP A 440 -14.12 0.89 -10.03
CA ASP A 440 -14.60 1.85 -9.01
C ASP A 440 -15.41 1.16 -7.89
N THR A 441 -16.29 0.22 -8.24
CA THR A 441 -17.10 -0.53 -7.27
C THR A 441 -16.26 -1.45 -6.37
N GLN A 442 -15.23 -2.11 -6.91
CA GLN A 442 -14.32 -2.97 -6.14
C GLN A 442 -13.42 -2.16 -5.22
N ILE A 443 -12.99 -0.97 -5.67
CA ILE A 443 -12.22 -0.04 -4.83
C ILE A 443 -13.11 0.47 -3.70
N ALA A 444 -14.33 0.92 -3.98
CA ALA A 444 -15.27 1.36 -2.96
C ALA A 444 -15.57 0.26 -1.92
N LYS A 445 -15.79 -0.98 -2.36
CA LYS A 445 -15.95 -2.15 -1.46
C LYS A 445 -14.74 -2.37 -0.57
N SER A 446 -13.53 -2.27 -1.13
CA SER A 446 -12.28 -2.40 -0.37
C SER A 446 -12.16 -1.31 0.70
N LEU A 447 -12.54 -0.07 0.38
CA LEU A 447 -12.57 1.06 1.30
C LEU A 447 -13.68 0.95 2.38
N SER A 448 -14.78 0.24 2.13
CA SER A 448 -15.89 0.09 3.09
C SER A 448 -15.59 -0.88 4.22
N TYR A 449 -14.82 -1.95 3.95
CA TYR A 449 -14.59 -3.03 4.91
C TYR A 449 -13.24 -2.98 5.62
N THR A 450 -12.41 -2.00 5.29
CA THR A 450 -11.07 -1.88 5.86
C THR A 450 -11.07 -1.08 7.16
N HIS A 451 -10.30 -1.55 8.14
CA HIS A 451 -9.93 -0.83 9.36
C HIS A 451 -8.54 -0.18 9.22
N ASN A 452 -8.09 0.09 7.99
CA ASN A 452 -6.82 0.75 7.76
C ASN A 452 -6.84 2.16 8.41
N PRO A 453 -5.87 2.51 9.28
CA PRO A 453 -5.87 3.77 10.02
C PRO A 453 -5.97 5.03 9.15
N PHE A 454 -5.27 5.08 8.01
CA PHE A 454 -5.31 6.29 7.18
C PHE A 454 -6.65 6.43 6.44
N ILE A 455 -7.32 5.32 6.11
CA ILE A 455 -8.68 5.37 5.54
C ILE A 455 -9.69 5.87 6.57
N LEU A 456 -9.59 5.39 7.80
CA LEU A 456 -10.46 5.84 8.89
C LEU A 456 -10.22 7.33 9.21
N ASN A 457 -8.96 7.76 9.26
CA ASN A 457 -8.61 9.14 9.56
C ASN A 457 -8.93 10.12 8.40
N ALA A 458 -8.96 9.65 7.16
CA ALA A 458 -9.32 10.47 6.00
C ALA A 458 -10.75 11.03 6.06
N GLY A 459 -11.67 10.35 6.78
CA GLY A 459 -13.05 10.79 6.96
C GLY A 459 -13.77 11.06 5.64
N GLY A 460 -13.71 10.12 4.70
CA GLY A 460 -14.41 10.20 3.41
C GLY A 460 -15.94 10.12 3.55
N ASN A 461 -16.67 10.28 2.45
CA ASN A 461 -18.13 10.25 2.45
C ASN A 461 -18.63 8.79 2.49
N GLU A 462 -18.96 8.32 3.69
CA GLU A 462 -19.45 6.95 3.91
C GLU A 462 -20.71 6.64 3.09
N ARG A 463 -21.67 7.57 3.01
CA ARG A 463 -22.91 7.38 2.25
C ARG A 463 -22.63 7.16 0.76
N ALA A 464 -21.80 8.01 0.16
CA ALA A 464 -21.42 7.86 -1.24
C ALA A 464 -20.66 6.54 -1.47
N ARG A 465 -19.80 6.15 -0.51
CA ARG A 465 -19.05 4.90 -0.56
C ARG A 465 -19.97 3.70 -0.52
N ASP A 466 -20.94 3.68 0.39
CA ASP A 466 -21.89 2.58 0.49
C ASP A 466 -22.76 2.42 -0.75
N LYS A 467 -23.16 3.55 -1.35
CA LYS A 467 -23.91 3.57 -2.60
C LYS A 467 -23.09 2.97 -3.75
N LEU A 468 -21.84 3.41 -3.92
CA LEU A 468 -20.97 2.93 -5.00
C LEU A 468 -20.53 1.47 -4.79
N ALA A 469 -20.27 1.09 -3.54
CA ALA A 469 -19.88 -0.26 -3.18
C ALA A 469 -21.06 -1.24 -3.18
N GLY A 470 -22.31 -0.75 -3.14
CA GLY A 470 -23.50 -1.58 -2.97
C GLY A 470 -23.52 -2.29 -1.62
N THR A 471 -22.97 -1.66 -0.57
CA THR A 471 -22.87 -2.22 0.79
C THR A 471 -24.01 -1.77 1.71
N ALA A 472 -24.86 -0.85 1.25
CA ALA A 472 -26.10 -0.46 1.89
C ALA A 472 -27.24 -0.37 0.88
N ARG A 473 -28.46 -0.54 1.36
CA ARG A 473 -29.69 -0.30 0.59
C ARG A 473 -30.16 1.13 0.83
N PHE A 474 -30.84 1.71 -0.16
CA PHE A 474 -31.38 3.07 -0.09
C PHE A 474 -32.88 2.99 -0.41
N ILE A 475 -33.72 3.51 0.48
CA ILE A 475 -35.18 3.55 0.30
C ILE A 475 -35.72 4.93 0.63
N THR A 476 -36.90 5.23 0.08
CA THR A 476 -37.65 6.45 0.38
C THR A 476 -39.01 6.04 0.92
N LEU A 477 -39.37 6.55 2.09
CA LEU A 477 -40.69 6.31 2.68
C LEU A 477 -41.77 7.07 1.91
N GLN A 478 -42.95 6.47 1.85
CA GLN A 478 -44.12 7.11 1.25
C GLN A 478 -44.59 8.33 2.04
N GLU A 479 -44.55 8.24 3.36
CA GLU A 479 -44.99 9.29 4.28
C GLU A 479 -43.80 10.03 4.88
N ASP A 480 -44.00 11.32 5.17
CA ASP A 480 -43.00 12.10 5.89
C ASP A 480 -43.09 11.82 7.40
N VAL A 481 -42.11 11.06 7.89
CA VAL A 481 -41.98 10.59 9.26
C VAL A 481 -40.71 11.17 9.89
N ASP A 482 -40.80 11.58 11.16
CA ASP A 482 -39.60 11.94 11.92
C ASP A 482 -38.71 10.71 12.18
N LEU A 483 -37.56 10.66 11.51
CA LEU A 483 -36.57 9.60 11.64
C LEU A 483 -35.80 9.69 12.98
N ASN A 484 -36.01 10.73 13.79
CA ASN A 484 -35.32 10.89 15.07
C ASN A 484 -35.92 10.06 16.21
N ASP A 485 -37.11 9.48 16.03
CA ASP A 485 -37.75 8.57 17.01
C ASP A 485 -36.87 7.34 17.35
N PHE A 486 -36.01 6.93 16.41
CA PHE A 486 -35.15 5.75 16.51
C PHE A 486 -33.67 6.11 16.32
N GLY A 487 -32.79 5.57 17.16
CA GLY A 487 -31.33 5.66 17.01
C GLY A 487 -30.83 4.86 15.82
N ALA A 488 -29.60 5.13 15.36
CA ALA A 488 -29.02 4.44 14.21
C ALA A 488 -28.81 2.92 14.43
N PHE A 489 -28.71 2.48 15.69
CA PHE A 489 -28.54 1.07 16.07
C PHE A 489 -29.82 0.46 16.65
N ASP A 490 -30.93 1.20 16.67
CA ASP A 490 -32.21 0.62 17.02
C ASP A 490 -32.66 -0.26 15.84
N TYR A 491 -33.03 -1.51 16.12
CA TYR A 491 -33.60 -2.39 15.10
C TYR A 491 -34.97 -1.85 14.71
N ILE A 492 -35.10 -1.34 13.49
CA ILE A 492 -36.37 -0.83 12.96
C ILE A 492 -36.99 -1.83 11.99
N VAL A 493 -38.31 -1.77 11.87
CA VAL A 493 -39.11 -2.60 10.98
C VAL A 493 -39.72 -1.72 9.90
N VAL A 494 -39.48 -2.07 8.64
CA VAL A 494 -39.99 -1.37 7.45
C VAL A 494 -40.88 -2.32 6.67
N ASP A 495 -42.08 -1.88 6.35
CA ASP A 495 -42.99 -2.61 5.48
C ASP A 495 -42.74 -2.20 4.03
N TYR A 496 -42.74 -3.19 3.13
CA TYR A 496 -42.67 -3.03 1.68
C TYR A 496 -43.90 -3.67 1.03
N GLU A 497 -44.77 -2.84 0.46
CA GLU A 497 -45.96 -3.30 -0.24
C GLU A 497 -45.62 -3.54 -1.72
N LEU A 498 -45.61 -4.79 -2.17
CA LEU A 498 -45.24 -5.15 -3.56
C LEU A 498 -46.17 -4.53 -4.60
N ASN A 499 -47.47 -4.46 -4.29
CA ASN A 499 -48.50 -4.00 -5.22
C ASN A 499 -48.31 -2.52 -5.62
N ASN A 500 -47.94 -1.68 -4.65
CA ASN A 500 -47.74 -0.24 -4.87
C ASN A 500 -46.26 0.17 -4.90
N ARG A 501 -45.35 -0.77 -4.62
CA ARG A 501 -43.90 -0.55 -4.50
C ARG A 501 -43.54 0.56 -3.51
N GLN A 502 -44.23 0.58 -2.38
CA GLN A 502 -44.10 1.62 -1.35
C GLN A 502 -43.45 1.08 -0.09
N PHE A 503 -42.61 1.90 0.53
CA PHE A 503 -42.01 1.63 1.83
C PHE A 503 -42.68 2.48 2.90
N THR A 504 -43.04 1.86 4.02
CA THR A 504 -43.60 2.53 5.19
C THR A 504 -42.87 2.08 6.46
N LEU A 505 -42.69 2.99 7.41
CA LEU A 505 -42.06 2.63 8.68
C LEU A 505 -43.10 2.00 9.62
N ASN A 506 -42.89 0.75 10.01
CA ASN A 506 -43.74 0.09 11.00
C ASN A 506 -43.35 0.57 12.40
N LYS A 507 -43.85 1.76 12.78
CA LYS A 507 -43.56 2.36 14.10
C LYS A 507 -43.90 1.43 15.27
N PRO A 508 -45.05 0.74 15.31
CA PRO A 508 -45.39 -0.16 16.42
C PRO A 508 -44.36 -1.28 16.61
N LEU A 509 -44.03 -2.03 15.55
CA LEU A 509 -43.05 -3.12 15.65
C LEU A 509 -41.64 -2.60 15.93
N SER A 510 -41.27 -1.46 15.35
CA SER A 510 -39.98 -0.79 15.63
C SER A 510 -39.86 -0.37 17.11
N TYR A 511 -40.98 0.01 17.75
CA TYR A 511 -41.00 0.32 19.17
C TYR A 511 -40.85 -0.95 20.03
N GLU A 512 -41.50 -2.05 19.62
CA GLU A 512 -41.36 -3.34 20.31
C GLU A 512 -39.95 -3.92 20.21
N THR A 513 -39.33 -3.91 19.02
CA THR A 513 -37.95 -4.37 18.85
C THR A 513 -36.98 -3.55 19.70
N LYS A 514 -37.16 -2.22 19.75
CA LYS A 514 -36.33 -1.32 20.56
C LYS A 514 -36.46 -1.57 22.07
N HIS A 515 -37.68 -1.74 22.57
CA HIS A 515 -37.94 -1.72 24.02
C HIS A 515 -38.18 -3.10 24.65
N GLN A 516 -38.59 -4.10 23.87
CA GLN A 516 -39.05 -5.39 24.40
C GLN A 516 -38.19 -6.58 23.96
N TRP A 517 -37.48 -6.50 22.83
CA TRP A 517 -36.69 -7.63 22.32
C TRP A 517 -35.64 -8.14 23.32
N HIS A 518 -34.80 -7.25 23.86
CA HIS A 518 -33.77 -7.66 24.83
C HIS A 518 -34.34 -8.30 26.11
N GLY A 519 -35.58 -8.00 26.48
CA GLY A 519 -36.28 -8.58 27.63
C GLY A 519 -37.10 -9.84 27.29
N SER A 520 -37.22 -10.21 26.01
CA SER A 520 -38.09 -11.30 25.54
C SER A 520 -37.51 -12.70 25.72
N GLY A 521 -36.18 -12.81 25.88
CA GLY A 521 -35.46 -14.08 25.87
C GLY A 521 -35.20 -14.65 24.46
N VAL A 522 -35.63 -13.97 23.38
CA VAL A 522 -35.35 -14.36 21.99
C VAL A 522 -33.97 -13.84 21.57
N SER A 523 -33.10 -14.73 21.08
CA SER A 523 -31.72 -14.36 20.71
C SER A 523 -31.61 -13.61 19.40
N ASP A 524 -32.51 -13.87 18.45
CA ASP A 524 -32.52 -13.26 17.13
C ASP A 524 -33.70 -12.28 17.00
N VAL A 525 -33.42 -11.06 16.57
CA VAL A 525 -34.45 -10.03 16.39
C VAL A 525 -35.45 -10.40 15.29
N ARG A 526 -35.04 -11.23 14.33
CA ARG A 526 -35.90 -11.71 13.24
C ARG A 526 -37.01 -12.61 13.78
N ASP A 527 -36.64 -13.58 14.61
CA ASP A 527 -37.58 -14.50 15.26
C ASP A 527 -38.54 -13.74 16.18
N PHE A 528 -38.04 -12.70 16.87
CA PHE A 528 -38.88 -11.83 17.70
C PHE A 528 -39.93 -11.08 16.88
N VAL A 529 -39.57 -10.55 15.72
CA VAL A 529 -40.54 -9.89 14.83
C VAL A 529 -41.51 -10.89 14.22
N GLU A 530 -41.04 -12.08 13.83
CA GLU A 530 -41.87 -13.12 13.23
C GLU A 530 -42.97 -13.59 14.21
N ASP A 531 -42.67 -13.76 15.49
CA ASP A 531 -43.66 -14.12 16.53
C ASP A 531 -44.77 -13.06 16.73
N LYS A 532 -44.51 -11.82 16.32
CA LYS A 532 -45.47 -10.70 16.40
C LYS A 532 -46.32 -10.54 15.16
N LEU A 533 -46.02 -11.25 14.07
CA LEU A 533 -46.82 -11.23 12.86
C LEU A 533 -48.07 -12.11 13.00
N PRO A 534 -49.19 -11.77 12.34
CA PRO A 534 -50.35 -12.66 12.29
C PRO A 534 -49.97 -14.03 11.72
N LYS A 535 -50.55 -15.12 12.26
CA LYS A 535 -50.24 -16.49 11.81
C LYS A 535 -50.55 -16.77 10.33
N ASP A 536 -51.43 -15.96 9.73
CA ASP A 536 -51.80 -16.03 8.31
C ASP A 536 -51.09 -14.96 7.46
N SER A 537 -50.04 -14.33 7.99
CA SER A 537 -49.22 -13.34 7.29
C SER A 537 -48.43 -13.99 6.15
N ASN A 538 -48.62 -13.51 4.92
CA ASN A 538 -47.78 -13.87 3.76
C ASN A 538 -46.54 -12.96 3.63
N ALA A 539 -46.13 -12.27 4.71
CA ALA A 539 -45.00 -11.36 4.68
C ALA A 539 -43.66 -12.11 4.66
N GLU A 540 -42.79 -11.79 3.70
CA GLU A 540 -41.41 -12.29 3.67
C GLU A 540 -40.50 -11.37 4.49
N LEU A 541 -39.72 -11.94 5.40
CA LEU A 541 -38.82 -11.22 6.29
C LEU A 541 -37.38 -11.23 5.76
N GLU A 542 -36.80 -10.06 5.54
CA GLU A 542 -35.40 -9.85 5.15
C GLU A 542 -34.67 -9.02 6.21
N TYR A 543 -33.49 -9.47 6.66
CA TYR A 543 -32.61 -8.65 7.49
C TYR A 543 -31.60 -7.88 6.64
N VAL A 544 -31.71 -6.56 6.68
CA VAL A 544 -30.85 -5.64 5.96
C VAL A 544 -29.87 -5.01 6.95
N ASN A 545 -28.59 -5.39 6.84
CA ASN A 545 -27.57 -4.93 7.78
C ASN A 545 -27.37 -3.40 7.79
N LYS A 546 -27.51 -2.73 6.64
CA LYS A 546 -27.30 -1.29 6.50
C LYS A 546 -28.31 -0.68 5.52
N LEU A 547 -29.11 0.28 5.99
CA LEU A 547 -30.18 0.90 5.21
C LEU A 547 -30.20 2.42 5.41
N TYR A 548 -30.15 3.16 4.31
CA TYR A 548 -30.43 4.59 4.28
C TYR A 548 -31.91 4.79 3.99
N ILE A 549 -32.60 5.49 4.88
CA ILE A 549 -34.02 5.81 4.77
C ILE A 549 -34.17 7.30 4.54
N SER A 550 -34.76 7.69 3.42
CA SER A 550 -35.17 9.07 3.15
C SER A 550 -36.64 9.27 3.53
N SER A 551 -36.92 10.34 4.26
CA SER A 551 -38.26 10.81 4.60
C SER A 551 -38.34 12.32 4.35
N GLY A 552 -39.12 12.74 3.36
CA GLY A 552 -39.18 14.15 2.95
C GLY A 552 -37.79 14.68 2.56
N ARG A 553 -37.27 15.64 3.34
CA ARG A 553 -35.93 16.22 3.16
C ARG A 553 -34.84 15.60 4.03
N ASN A 554 -35.22 14.71 4.93
CA ASN A 554 -34.30 14.07 5.87
C ASN A 554 -33.88 12.70 5.35
N GLU A 555 -32.64 12.32 5.59
CA GLU A 555 -32.17 10.96 5.36
C GLU A 555 -31.38 10.51 6.59
N LYS A 556 -31.61 9.27 7.01
CA LYS A 556 -30.92 8.69 8.15
C LYS A 556 -30.47 7.27 7.86
N LEU A 557 -29.30 6.94 8.39
CA LEU A 557 -28.72 5.61 8.33
C LEU A 557 -29.18 4.78 9.54
N TYR A 558 -29.62 3.56 9.27
CA TYR A 558 -29.92 2.55 10.26
C TYR A 558 -29.07 1.28 10.03
N TYR A 559 -28.65 0.68 11.13
CA TYR A 559 -27.92 -0.58 11.20
C TYR A 559 -28.86 -1.66 11.76
N GLY A 560 -29.04 -2.74 11.00
CA GLY A 560 -29.95 -3.83 11.36
C GLY A 560 -31.42 -3.46 11.19
N VAL A 561 -31.91 -3.47 9.94
CA VAL A 561 -33.32 -3.24 9.61
C VAL A 561 -33.99 -4.54 9.22
N ILE A 562 -35.21 -4.74 9.71
CA ILE A 562 -36.07 -5.86 9.28
C ILE A 562 -37.03 -5.32 8.23
N LEU A 563 -36.91 -5.83 7.01
CA LEU A 563 -37.80 -5.50 5.90
C LEU A 563 -38.87 -6.59 5.77
N LEU A 564 -40.13 -6.21 5.94
CA LEU A 564 -41.29 -7.07 5.76
C LEU A 564 -41.89 -6.82 4.39
N THR A 565 -41.84 -7.81 3.50
CA THR A 565 -42.38 -7.69 2.15
C THR A 565 -43.75 -8.32 2.07
N HIS A 566 -44.79 -7.49 1.89
CA HIS A 566 -46.19 -7.90 1.78
C HIS A 566 -46.55 -8.13 0.31
N ARG A 567 -47.13 -9.30 -0.01
CA ARG A 567 -47.52 -9.73 -1.36
C ARG A 567 -48.97 -9.41 -1.68
#